data_AF-A0A2N7VWF0-F1
#
_entry.id   AF-A0A2N7VWF0-F1
#
_cell.length_a   1.000
_cell.length_b   1.000
_cell.length_c   1.000
_cell.angle_alpha   90.00
_cell.angle_beta   90.00
_cell.angle_gamma   90.00
#
_symmetry.space_group_name_H-M   'P 1'
#
loop_
_entity.id
_entity.type
_entity.pdbx_description
1 polymer ?
#
loop_
_entity_poly.entity_id
_entity_poly.type
_entity_poly.pdbx_seq_one_letter_code
_entity_poly.pdbx_strand_id
1 'polypeptide(L)'
;MTSTQTGLLESVQALVESVVMRRVDADLPLIESGLVDSVLAVEIVLQVETSYAVQLPPTEIAEHLASVAALAAFVAEHSSNGGSDRGSQR
;
A
#
# COMPACT_ATOMS: atom_id res chain seq x y z
N MET A 1 8.94 -19.15 -2.11
CA MET A 1 7.67 -18.40 -2.11
C MET A 1 7.86 -16.94 -1.67
N THR A 2 9.00 -16.29 -1.97
CA THR A 2 9.28 -14.89 -1.53
C THR A 2 9.30 -13.87 -2.68
N SER A 3 9.30 -14.30 -3.95
CA SER A 3 9.46 -13.37 -5.09
C SER A 3 8.24 -12.49 -5.40
N THR A 4 7.02 -12.90 -5.02
CA THR A 4 5.81 -12.08 -5.26
C THR A 4 5.66 -10.93 -4.27
N GLN A 5 6.18 -11.07 -3.05
CA GLN A 5 6.07 -10.04 -2.01
C GLN A 5 6.96 -8.83 -2.30
N THR A 6 8.18 -9.06 -2.80
CA THR A 6 9.12 -7.98 -3.14
C THR A 6 8.62 -7.10 -4.28
N GLY A 7 8.03 -7.68 -5.33
CA GLY A 7 7.51 -6.88 -6.45
C GLY A 7 6.32 -5.99 -6.06
N LEU A 8 5.48 -6.45 -5.12
CA LEU A 8 4.40 -5.63 -4.58
C LEU A 8 4.94 -4.48 -3.72
N LEU A 9 5.93 -4.77 -2.86
CA LEU A 9 6.60 -3.74 -2.05
C LEU A 9 7.14 -2.62 -2.94
N GLU A 10 7.89 -2.96 -3.99
CA GLU A 10 8.45 -1.96 -4.93
C GLU A 10 7.36 -1.15 -5.63
N SER A 11 6.24 -1.79 -5.97
CA SER A 11 5.10 -1.13 -6.63
C SER A 11 4.39 -0.15 -5.68
N VAL A 12 4.17 -0.55 -4.43
CA VAL A 12 3.59 0.31 -3.39
C VAL A 12 4.56 1.44 -3.04
N GLN A 13 5.86 1.15 -2.93
CA GLN A 13 6.91 2.14 -2.69
C GLN A 13 6.93 3.21 -3.78
N ALA A 14 6.95 2.81 -5.06
CA ALA A 14 6.95 3.74 -6.18
C ALA A 14 5.70 4.64 -6.18
N LEU A 15 4.54 4.09 -5.81
CA LEU A 15 3.30 4.85 -5.67
C LEU A 15 3.41 5.89 -4.54
N VAL A 16 3.91 5.49 -3.37
CA VAL A 16 4.14 6.39 -2.23
C VAL A 16 5.14 7.48 -2.60
N GLU A 17 6.27 7.14 -3.23
CA GLU A 17 7.28 8.09 -3.69
C GLU A 17 6.70 9.10 -4.69
N SER A 18 5.78 8.65 -5.56
CA SER A 18 5.09 9.53 -6.51
C SER A 18 4.17 10.54 -5.83
N VAL A 19 3.56 10.20 -4.68
CA VAL A 19 2.69 11.11 -3.92
C VAL A 19 3.52 12.05 -3.05
N VAL A 20 4.52 11.52 -2.34
CA VAL A 20 5.40 12.28 -1.43
C VAL A 20 6.39 13.16 -2.21
N MET A 21 6.59 12.89 -3.50
CA MET A 21 7.56 13.55 -4.37
C MET A 21 8.99 13.50 -3.80
N ARG A 22 9.28 12.45 -3.01
CA ARG A 22 10.57 12.21 -2.35
C ARG A 22 10.86 10.71 -2.31
N ARG A 23 12.12 10.37 -2.09
CA ARG A 23 12.57 8.99 -1.84
C ARG A 23 12.10 8.53 -0.48
N VAL A 24 11.61 7.30 -0.41
CA VAL A 24 11.03 6.73 0.80
C VAL A 24 11.55 5.31 0.95
N ASP A 25 12.08 4.96 2.12
CA ASP A 25 12.59 3.61 2.36
C ASP A 25 11.47 2.67 2.83
N ALA A 26 11.59 1.38 2.51
CA ALA A 26 10.56 0.40 2.80
C ALA A 26 10.36 0.18 4.31
N ASP A 27 11.46 0.27 5.06
CA ASP A 27 11.54 0.11 6.51
C ASP A 27 11.48 1.45 7.26
N LEU A 28 11.46 2.58 6.56
CA LEU A 28 11.46 3.90 7.20
C LEU A 28 10.06 4.26 7.70
N PRO A 29 9.94 4.77 8.95
CA PRO A 29 8.65 5.16 9.45
C PRO A 29 8.14 6.45 8.79
N LEU A 30 7.05 6.37 8.03
CA LEU A 30 6.60 7.48 7.16
C LEU A 30 6.05 8.67 7.93
N ILE A 31 5.26 8.37 8.96
CA ILE A 31 4.63 9.37 9.82
C ILE A 31 5.66 9.93 10.80
N GLU A 32 6.44 9.08 11.46
CA GLU A 32 7.43 9.54 12.45
C GLU A 32 8.59 10.32 11.81
N SER A 33 8.95 10.01 10.56
CA SER A 33 9.95 10.79 9.82
C SER A 33 9.45 12.15 9.35
N GLY A 34 8.13 12.42 9.45
CA GLY A 34 7.51 13.63 8.90
C GLY A 34 7.54 13.68 7.37
N LEU A 35 7.71 12.53 6.71
CA LEU A 35 7.59 12.42 5.25
C LEU A 35 6.12 12.45 4.82
N VAL A 36 5.24 11.88 5.63
CA VAL A 36 3.81 11.79 5.36
C VAL A 36 3.04 12.57 6.43
N ASP A 37 2.35 13.63 5.99
CA ASP A 37 1.36 14.34 6.79
C ASP A 37 0.00 13.63 6.77
N SER A 38 -0.89 14.01 7.69
CA SER A 38 -2.24 13.42 7.81
C SER A 38 -3.09 13.54 6.53
N VAL A 39 -2.90 14.58 5.72
CA VAL A 39 -3.56 14.72 4.40
C VAL A 39 -2.96 13.77 3.37
N LEU A 40 -1.63 13.71 3.33
CA LEU A 40 -0.89 12.90 2.36
C LEU A 40 -1.10 11.41 2.62
N ALA A 41 -1.23 11.02 3.88
CA ALA A 41 -1.59 9.68 4.32
C ALA A 41 -2.90 9.21 3.70
N VAL A 42 -3.94 10.05 3.74
CA VAL A 42 -5.25 9.75 3.15
C VAL A 42 -5.17 9.63 1.64
N GLU A 43 -4.38 10.49 0.98
CA GLU A 43 -4.21 10.46 -0.47
C GLU A 43 -3.51 9.20 -0.96
N ILE A 44 -2.41 8.79 -0.30
CA ILE A 44 -1.72 7.52 -0.58
C ILE A 44 -2.70 6.35 -0.48
N VAL A 45 -3.50 6.35 0.58
CA VAL A 45 -4.46 5.28 0.87
C VAL A 45 -5.52 5.20 -0.21
N LEU A 46 -6.15 6.32 -0.56
CA LEU A 46 -7.15 6.37 -1.63
C LEU A 46 -6.58 5.84 -2.96
N GLN A 47 -5.34 6.19 -3.27
CA GLN A 47 -4.67 5.73 -4.48
C GLN A 47 -4.39 4.22 -4.44
N VAL A 48 -3.98 3.68 -3.30
CA VAL A 48 -3.77 2.24 -3.08
C VAL A 48 -5.10 1.47 -3.13
N GLU A 49 -6.13 1.94 -2.43
CA GLU A 49 -7.48 1.38 -2.47
C GLU A 49 -8.00 1.29 -3.91
N THR A 50 -7.84 2.37 -4.68
CA THR A 50 -8.26 2.43 -6.09
C THR A 50 -7.42 1.50 -6.98
N SER A 51 -6.11 1.42 -6.75
CA SER A 51 -5.19 0.63 -7.59
C SER A 51 -5.28 -0.87 -7.34
N TYR A 52 -5.50 -1.27 -6.08
CA TYR A 52 -5.47 -2.66 -5.64
C TYR A 52 -6.85 -3.21 -5.22
N ALA A 53 -7.91 -2.40 -5.30
CA ALA A 53 -9.26 -2.73 -4.87
C ALA A 53 -9.35 -3.21 -3.41
N VAL A 54 -8.55 -2.60 -2.54
CA VAL A 54 -8.54 -2.86 -1.08
C VAL A 54 -9.36 -1.78 -0.35
N GLN A 55 -9.74 -2.05 0.90
CA GLN A 55 -10.35 -1.05 1.79
C GLN A 55 -9.49 -0.92 3.04
N LEU A 56 -8.96 0.27 3.27
CA LEU A 56 -8.12 0.60 4.41
C LEU A 56 -8.77 1.79 5.16
N PRO A 57 -9.43 1.52 6.29
CA PRO A 57 -10.18 2.56 6.99
C PRO A 57 -9.26 3.64 7.57
N PRO A 58 -9.72 4.91 7.63
CA PRO A 58 -8.92 6.04 8.10
C PRO A 58 -8.35 5.89 9.51
N THR A 59 -9.00 5.09 10.36
CA THR A 59 -8.55 4.77 11.71
C THR A 59 -7.31 3.87 11.75
N GLU A 60 -7.10 3.07 10.70
CA GLU A 60 -5.97 2.13 10.58
C GLU A 60 -4.83 2.69 9.72
N ILE A 61 -5.05 3.81 9.03
CA ILE A 61 -4.05 4.53 8.23
C ILE A 61 -2.75 4.71 9.02
N ALA A 62 -2.84 5.20 10.26
CA ALA A 62 -1.65 5.46 11.07
C ALA A 62 -0.84 4.20 11.40
N GLU A 63 -1.52 3.06 11.53
CA GLU A 63 -0.90 1.76 11.83
C GLU A 63 -0.24 1.17 10.58
N HIS A 64 -0.94 1.18 9.44
CA HIS A 64 -0.44 0.57 8.19
C HIS A 64 0.50 1.48 7.39
N LEU A 65 0.42 2.80 7.57
CA LEU A 65 1.43 3.77 7.08
C LEU A 65 2.56 3.97 8.09
N ALA A 66 2.69 3.09 9.09
CA ALA A 66 3.93 3.02 9.85
C ALA A 66 5.10 2.85 8.89
N SER A 67 5.04 1.94 7.91
CA SER A 67 6.07 1.78 6.87
C SER A 67 5.45 1.36 5.54
N VAL A 68 6.20 1.52 4.44
CA VAL A 68 5.75 1.02 3.12
C VAL A 68 5.60 -0.50 3.14
N ALA A 69 6.45 -1.21 3.88
CA ALA A 69 6.36 -2.65 4.05
C ALA A 69 5.05 -3.09 4.71
N ALA A 70 4.59 -2.38 5.74
CA ALA A 70 3.31 -2.67 6.39
C ALA A 70 2.13 -2.49 5.42
N LEU A 71 2.12 -1.38 4.69
CA LEU A 71 1.11 -1.13 3.65
C LEU A 71 1.11 -2.20 2.56
N ALA A 72 2.29 -2.60 2.07
CA ALA A 72 2.42 -3.65 1.06
C ALA A 72 1.97 -5.02 1.59
N ALA A 73 2.24 -5.34 2.86
CA ALA A 73 1.75 -6.57 3.49
C ALA A 73 0.22 -6.58 3.58
N PHE A 74 -0.40 -5.47 3.99
CA PHE A 74 -1.84 -5.32 4.03
C PHE A 74 -2.46 -5.52 2.64
N VAL A 75 -1.89 -4.87 1.62
CA VAL A 75 -2.34 -5.01 0.23
C VAL A 75 -2.17 -6.45 -0.26
N ALA A 76 -1.08 -7.15 0.06
CA ALA A 76 -0.90 -8.55 -0.35
C ALA A 76 -1.98 -9.46 0.25
N GLU A 77 -2.33 -9.24 1.51
CA GLU A 77 -3.34 -10.02 2.22
C GLU A 77 -4.74 -9.76 1.63
N HIS A 78 -5.08 -8.50 1.36
CA HIS A 78 -6.42 -8.11 0.90
C HIS A 78 -6.61 -8.20 -0.62
N SER A 79 -5.56 -7.99 -1.43
CA SER A 79 -5.61 -8.08 -2.90
C SER A 79 -5.78 -9.53 -3.38
N SER A 80 -5.39 -10.52 -2.56
CA SER A 80 -5.58 -11.94 -2.85
C SER A 80 -7.07 -12.35 -2.98
N ASN A 81 -7.99 -11.52 -2.45
CA ASN A 81 -9.43 -11.78 -2.53
C ASN A 81 -10.08 -11.26 -3.83
N GLY A 82 -9.34 -10.54 -4.69
CA GLY A 82 -9.82 -9.99 -5.96
C GLY A 82 -9.64 -10.90 -7.19
N GLY A 83 -9.07 -12.10 -7.02
CA GLY A 83 -8.68 -13.00 -8.12
C GLY A 83 -9.51 -14.27 -8.29
N SER A 84 -10.61 -14.45 -7.54
CA SER A 84 -11.34 -15.74 -7.48
C SER A 84 -12.82 -15.64 -7.89
N ASP A 85 -13.16 -14.93 -8.98
CA ASP A 85 -14.41 -15.20 -9.71
C ASP A 85 -14.43 -14.58 -11.14
N ARG A 86 -13.76 -15.24 -12.09
CA ARG A 86 -14.22 -15.33 -13.49
C ARG A 86 -13.83 -16.70 -14.04
N GLY A 87 -14.39 -17.73 -13.42
CA GLY A 87 -14.52 -19.04 -14.05
C GLY A 87 -15.73 -19.08 -14.98
N SER A 88 -15.67 -20.02 -15.92
CA SER A 88 -16.73 -20.52 -16.81
C SER A 88 -16.76 -19.90 -18.21
N GLN A 89 -15.96 -20.41 -19.14
CA GLN A 89 -16.28 -21.60 -19.95
C GLN A 89 -17.53 -21.38 -20.81
N ARG A 90 -17.32 -21.09 -22.10
CA ARG A 90 -18.05 -21.68 -23.22
C ARG A 90 -17.43 -21.32 -24.56
#